data_AF-A0A9P5GKT9-F1
#
_entry.id   AF-A0A9P5GKT9-F1
#
_cell.length_a   1.000
_cell.length_b   1.000
_cell.length_c   1.000
_cell.angle_alpha   90.00
_cell.angle_beta   90.00
_cell.angle_gamma   90.00
#
_symmetry.space_group_name_H-M   'P 1'
#
loop_
_entity.id
_entity.type
_entity.pdbx_description
1 polymer ?
#
loop_
_entity_poly.entity_id
_entity_poly.type
_entity_poly.pdbx_seq_one_letter_code
_entity_poly.pdbx_strand_id
1 'polypeptide(L)'
;MSNSTDPSDYCTLAICPLSEAHVEYVPSLAGNAFYLAVFAVLLVAQVVLGIRYRTWGYLGGLFGGLVLEIIGYAGRLQMHYNPFLFNPYLEYLICLTIAPAFISASIYICLGRIVIIYGEDISRLSPRTYTIVFIICDLVSLLLQASGGAVTSIADADQADLSQAGINTMIAGLSSQVVSLAIFMALCLDFAWKVHKNQHKLNPEMDMIVLRNSIKWKAFLAGEYLYLHVCQSAG
;
A
#
# COMPACT_ATOMS: atom_id res chain seq x y z
N MET A 1 -19.41 27.17 23.90
CA MET A 1 -19.90 25.94 24.55
C MET A 1 -19.91 24.88 23.47
N SER A 2 -18.80 24.15 23.33
CA SER A 2 -18.70 22.99 22.43
C SER A 2 -19.62 21.91 22.99
N ASN A 3 -20.72 21.65 22.30
CA ASN A 3 -21.59 20.53 22.64
C ASN A 3 -20.81 19.27 22.27
N SER A 4 -20.14 18.70 23.27
CA SER A 4 -19.27 17.54 23.19
C SER A 4 -20.12 16.28 23.00
N THR A 5 -20.54 16.06 21.75
CA THR A 5 -21.27 14.86 21.30
C THR A 5 -20.46 14.12 20.23
N ASP A 6 -19.15 14.31 20.18
CA ASP A 6 -18.27 13.49 19.34
C ASP A 6 -17.75 12.33 20.20
N PRO A 7 -18.12 11.06 19.91
CA PRO A 7 -17.62 9.89 20.63
C PRO A 7 -16.09 9.85 20.75
N SER A 8 -15.36 10.47 19.81
CA SER A 8 -13.91 10.53 19.81
C SER A 8 -13.29 11.30 20.99
N ASP A 9 -14.04 12.18 21.66
CA ASP A 9 -13.56 12.98 22.80
C ASP A 9 -13.67 12.27 24.17
N TYR A 10 -14.53 11.25 24.29
CA TYR A 10 -14.79 10.56 25.57
C TYR A 10 -14.75 9.03 25.51
N CYS A 11 -14.81 8.41 24.32
CA CYS A 11 -14.69 6.97 24.18
C CYS A 11 -13.23 6.53 24.17
N THR A 12 -12.92 5.56 25.04
CA THR A 12 -11.71 4.75 24.99
C THR A 12 -12.10 3.28 25.01
N LEU A 13 -11.16 2.38 24.72
CA LEU A 13 -11.38 0.92 24.76
C LEU A 13 -11.94 0.42 26.11
N ALA A 14 -11.85 1.21 27.18
CA ALA A 14 -12.37 0.89 28.50
C ALA A 14 -13.81 1.41 28.77
N ILE A 15 -14.30 2.35 27.95
CA ILE A 15 -15.53 3.11 28.21
C ILE A 15 -16.63 2.73 27.22
N CYS A 16 -16.29 2.49 25.95
CA CYS A 16 -17.25 2.25 24.88
C CYS A 16 -17.02 0.88 24.23
N PRO A 17 -18.09 0.18 23.81
CA PRO A 17 -17.96 -1.07 23.07
C PRO A 17 -17.30 -0.83 21.70
N LEU A 18 -16.53 -1.81 21.23
CA LEU A 18 -15.80 -1.76 19.95
C LEU A 18 -16.70 -1.59 18.71
N SER A 19 -18.00 -1.83 18.85
CA SER A 19 -19.00 -1.60 17.80
C SER A 19 -19.23 -0.12 17.47
N GLU A 20 -18.81 0.80 18.34
CA GLU A 20 -18.90 2.25 18.15
C GLU A 20 -17.61 2.83 17.53
N ALA A 21 -16.58 2.01 17.35
CA ALA A 21 -15.34 2.44 16.72
C ALA A 21 -15.48 2.39 15.18
N HIS A 22 -14.70 3.23 14.48
CA HIS A 22 -14.63 3.21 13.01
C HIS A 22 -14.08 1.87 12.45
N VAL A 23 -13.50 1.05 13.33
CA VAL A 23 -12.95 -0.26 13.04
C VAL A 23 -13.38 -1.22 14.15
N GLU A 24 -14.10 -2.29 13.79
CA GLU A 24 -14.59 -3.30 14.75
C GLU A 24 -13.49 -4.25 15.26
N TYR A 25 -12.22 -3.99 14.92
CA TYR A 25 -11.07 -4.77 15.37
C TYR A 25 -9.97 -3.87 15.92
N VAL A 26 -9.28 -4.34 16.95
CA VAL A 26 -8.07 -3.68 17.47
C VAL A 26 -6.86 -4.16 16.63
N PRO A 27 -6.16 -3.26 15.92
CA PRO A 27 -4.98 -3.64 15.13
C PRO A 27 -3.92 -4.29 16.01
N SER A 28 -3.23 -5.34 15.55
CA SER A 28 -2.19 -5.98 16.36
C SER A 28 -0.95 -5.09 16.50
N LEU A 29 -0.56 -4.76 17.75
CA LEU A 29 0.59 -3.89 18.00
C LEU A 29 1.89 -4.49 17.44
N ALA A 30 2.12 -5.78 17.70
CA ALA A 30 3.34 -6.47 17.28
C ALA A 30 3.47 -6.55 15.75
N GLY A 31 2.38 -6.83 15.03
CA GLY A 31 2.38 -6.90 13.57
C GLY A 31 2.63 -5.53 12.94
N ASN A 32 1.90 -4.51 13.38
CA ASN A 32 2.06 -3.16 12.84
C ASN A 32 3.44 -2.56 13.15
N ALA A 33 3.98 -2.78 14.36
CA ALA A 33 5.33 -2.34 14.71
C ALA A 33 6.41 -3.05 13.89
N PHE A 34 6.23 -4.34 13.60
CA PHE A 34 7.13 -5.10 12.73
C PHE A 34 7.16 -4.52 11.32
N TYR A 35 6.00 -4.29 10.69
CA TYR A 35 5.93 -3.72 9.35
C TYR A 35 6.50 -2.30 9.31
N LEU A 36 6.18 -1.46 10.29
CA LEU A 36 6.76 -0.12 10.42
C LEU A 36 8.30 -0.16 10.47
N ALA A 37 8.87 -1.05 11.28
CA ALA A 37 10.32 -1.22 11.37
C ALA A 37 10.94 -1.67 10.04
N VAL A 38 10.29 -2.62 9.35
CA VAL A 38 10.72 -3.10 8.04
C VAL A 38 10.72 -1.98 7.01
N PHE A 39 9.64 -1.21 6.91
CA PHE A 39 9.55 -0.09 5.97
C PHE A 39 10.55 1.03 6.29
N ALA A 40 10.80 1.31 7.57
CA ALA A 40 11.84 2.27 7.98
C ALA A 40 13.25 1.82 7.56
N VAL A 41 13.60 0.55 7.77
CA VAL A 41 14.89 -0.01 7.33
C VAL A 41 15.00 0.01 5.81
N LEU A 42 13.93 -0.35 5.09
CA LEU A 42 13.89 -0.28 3.64
C LEU A 42 14.06 1.15 3.14
N LEU A 43 13.42 2.14 3.75
CA LEU A 43 13.57 3.56 3.40
C LEU A 43 15.03 4.00 3.47
N VAL A 44 15.71 3.71 4.59
CA VAL A 44 17.13 4.06 4.76
C VAL A 44 17.99 3.38 3.70
N ALA A 45 17.78 2.08 3.47
CA ALA A 45 18.52 1.34 2.45
C ALA A 45 18.32 1.93 1.04
N GLN A 46 17.08 2.28 0.69
CA GLN A 46 16.75 2.83 -0.62
C GLN A 46 17.28 4.25 -0.82
N VAL A 47 17.29 5.08 0.22
CA VAL A 47 17.92 6.41 0.17
C VAL A 47 19.42 6.29 -0.09
N VAL A 48 20.12 5.39 0.62
CA VAL A 48 21.55 5.14 0.42
C VAL A 48 21.84 4.67 -1.00
N LEU A 49 21.07 3.68 -1.49
CA LEU A 49 21.22 3.16 -2.86
C LEU A 49 20.88 4.23 -3.91
N GLY A 50 19.79 4.96 -3.74
CA GLY A 50 19.34 6.00 -4.67
C GLY A 50 20.35 7.14 -4.81
N ILE A 51 20.97 7.57 -3.70
CA ILE A 51 22.05 8.57 -3.72
C ILE A 51 23.29 7.99 -4.40
N ARG A 52 23.69 6.75 -4.06
CA ARG A 52 24.90 6.11 -4.57
C ARG A 52 24.86 5.86 -6.09
N TYR A 53 23.69 5.49 -6.62
CA TYR A 53 23.47 5.15 -8.04
C TYR A 53 22.80 6.29 -8.83
N ARG A 54 22.51 7.44 -8.19
CA ARG A 54 21.91 8.65 -8.81
C ARG A 54 20.62 8.38 -9.57
N THR A 55 19.76 7.50 -9.06
CA THR A 55 18.49 7.12 -9.68
C THR A 55 17.32 8.00 -9.20
N TRP A 56 17.44 9.33 -9.37
CA TRP A 56 16.52 10.33 -8.80
C TRP A 56 15.03 10.08 -9.02
N GLY A 57 14.63 9.68 -10.24
CA GLY A 57 13.22 9.41 -10.55
C GLY A 57 12.66 8.14 -9.87
N TYR A 58 13.49 7.10 -9.73
CA TYR A 58 13.15 5.89 -8.99
C TYR A 58 13.13 6.15 -7.48
N LEU A 59 14.13 6.90 -7.00
CA LEU A 59 14.25 7.27 -5.60
C LEU A 59 13.04 8.08 -5.14
N GLY A 60 12.61 9.10 -5.91
CA GLY A 60 11.50 9.97 -5.51
C GLY A 60 10.19 9.21 -5.28
N GLY A 61 9.81 8.36 -6.23
CA GLY A 61 8.57 7.57 -6.09
C GLY A 61 8.65 6.53 -4.98
N LEU A 62 9.78 5.83 -4.85
CA LEU A 62 9.94 4.77 -3.86
C LEU A 62 10.06 5.34 -2.45
N PHE A 63 10.75 6.46 -2.30
CA PHE A 63 10.82 7.24 -1.07
C PHE A 63 9.43 7.70 -0.65
N GLY A 64 8.66 8.31 -1.55
CA GLY A 64 7.30 8.76 -1.28
C GLY A 64 6.39 7.60 -0.83
N GLY A 65 6.43 6.48 -1.54
CA GLY A 65 5.67 5.28 -1.17
C GLY A 65 6.04 4.72 0.19
N LEU A 66 7.35 4.58 0.49
CA LEU A 66 7.81 4.07 1.78
C LEU A 66 7.52 5.02 2.95
N VAL A 67 7.59 6.33 2.75
CA VAL A 67 7.17 7.32 3.77
C VAL A 67 5.68 7.19 4.06
N LEU A 68 4.85 7.05 3.02
CA LEU A 68 3.41 6.85 3.19
C LEU A 68 3.10 5.53 3.93
N GLU A 69 3.81 4.43 3.64
CA GLU A 69 3.68 3.19 4.43
C GLU A 69 3.98 3.44 5.91
N ILE A 70 5.10 4.12 6.23
CA ILE A 70 5.50 4.39 7.61
C ILE A 70 4.44 5.23 8.33
N ILE A 71 3.93 6.29 7.70
CA ILE A 71 2.87 7.13 8.26
C ILE A 71 1.60 6.30 8.47
N GLY A 72 1.21 5.48 7.49
CA GLY A 72 0.01 4.65 7.59
C GLY A 72 0.09 3.60 8.71
N TYR A 73 1.23 2.94 8.87
CA TYR A 73 1.45 2.00 9.98
C TYR A 73 1.58 2.71 11.33
N ALA A 74 2.06 3.96 11.38
CA ALA A 74 2.04 4.78 12.58
C ALA A 74 0.59 5.13 12.98
N GLY A 75 -0.26 5.49 12.03
CA GLY A 75 -1.70 5.68 12.24
C GLY A 75 -2.38 4.42 12.78
N ARG A 76 -2.05 3.23 12.25
CA ARG A 76 -2.53 1.95 12.81
C ARG A 76 -2.06 1.70 14.24
N LEU A 77 -0.84 2.13 14.59
CA LEU A 77 -0.33 2.03 15.96
C LEU A 77 -1.11 2.95 16.90
N GLN A 78 -1.47 4.15 16.45
CA GLN A 78 -2.31 5.07 17.23
C GLN A 78 -3.73 4.50 17.42
N MET A 79 -4.31 3.89 16.39
CA MET A 79 -5.61 3.22 16.49
C MET A 79 -5.61 2.02 17.45
N HIS A 80 -4.47 1.38 17.69
CA HIS A 80 -4.37 0.33 18.72
C HIS A 80 -4.70 0.87 20.12
N TYR A 81 -4.33 2.12 20.41
CA TYR A 81 -4.59 2.76 21.70
C TYR A 81 -5.96 3.43 21.76
N ASN A 82 -6.40 4.06 20.66
CA ASN A 82 -7.72 4.69 20.56
C ASN A 82 -8.29 4.55 19.13
N PRO A 83 -9.12 3.52 18.87
CA PRO A 83 -9.74 3.31 17.55
C PRO A 83 -10.92 4.24 17.26
N PHE A 84 -11.35 5.04 18.24
CA PHE A 84 -12.46 5.99 18.12
C PHE A 84 -12.06 7.30 17.43
N LEU A 85 -10.76 7.58 17.29
CA LEU A 85 -10.28 8.81 16.66
C LEU A 85 -10.41 8.74 15.14
N PHE A 86 -11.08 9.73 14.54
CA PHE A 86 -11.27 9.82 13.09
C PHE A 86 -9.97 10.19 12.34
N ASN A 87 -9.11 11.01 12.94
CA ASN A 87 -7.86 11.44 12.29
C ASN A 87 -6.88 10.27 12.02
N PRO A 88 -6.56 9.38 12.99
CA PRO A 88 -5.75 8.20 12.72
C PRO A 88 -6.39 7.24 11.72
N TYR A 89 -7.73 7.16 11.72
CA TYR A 89 -8.48 6.36 10.75
C TYR A 89 -8.25 6.84 9.31
N LEU A 90 -8.43 8.14 9.06
CA LEU A 90 -8.16 8.72 7.75
C LEU A 90 -6.67 8.64 7.37
N GLU A 91 -5.78 8.87 8.33
CA GLU A 91 -4.33 8.84 8.11
C GLU A 91 -3.88 7.47 7.61
N TYR A 92 -4.26 6.38 8.29
CA TYR A 92 -3.87 5.05 7.81
C TYR A 92 -4.52 4.72 6.47
N LEU A 93 -5.80 5.08 6.28
CA LEU A 93 -6.55 4.70 5.10
C LEU A 93 -5.95 5.40 3.87
N ILE A 94 -5.71 6.71 3.94
CA ILE A 94 -5.14 7.48 2.83
C ILE A 94 -3.69 7.08 2.58
N CYS A 95 -2.87 6.96 3.62
CA CYS A 95 -1.44 6.71 3.43
C CYS A 95 -1.17 5.30 2.89
N LEU A 96 -1.83 4.27 3.44
CA LEU A 96 -1.66 2.88 2.97
C LEU A 96 -2.29 2.64 1.60
N THR A 97 -3.21 3.49 1.15
CA THR A 97 -3.80 3.36 -0.18
C THR A 97 -3.00 4.09 -1.25
N ILE A 98 -2.38 5.24 -0.94
CA ILE A 98 -1.53 5.95 -1.91
C ILE A 98 -0.16 5.28 -2.05
N ALA A 99 0.36 4.67 -0.98
CA ALA A 99 1.69 4.07 -0.97
C ALA A 99 1.94 3.04 -2.10
N PRO A 100 1.07 2.03 -2.34
CA PRO A 100 1.28 1.03 -3.39
C PRO A 100 1.37 1.63 -4.79
N ALA A 101 0.61 2.67 -5.10
CA ALA A 101 0.65 3.33 -6.40
C ALA A 101 2.02 4.00 -6.67
N PHE A 102 2.60 4.66 -5.66
CA PHE A 102 3.92 5.27 -5.74
C PHE A 102 5.05 4.24 -5.87
N ILE A 103 4.98 3.15 -5.11
CA ILE A 103 5.94 2.03 -5.20
C ILE A 103 5.87 1.40 -6.60
N SER A 104 4.65 1.15 -7.09
CA SER A 104 4.41 0.57 -8.41
C SER A 104 4.96 1.46 -9.54
N ALA A 105 4.67 2.75 -9.51
CA ALA A 105 5.20 3.72 -10.46
C ALA A 105 6.75 3.69 -10.51
N SER A 106 7.40 3.53 -9.36
CA SER A 106 8.86 3.44 -9.26
C SER A 106 9.41 2.17 -9.89
N ILE A 107 8.76 1.03 -9.66
CA ILE A 107 9.11 -0.26 -10.29
C ILE A 107 9.04 -0.13 -11.82
N TYR A 108 8.03 0.56 -12.36
CA TYR A 108 7.91 0.77 -13.80
C TYR A 108 8.97 1.68 -14.39
N ILE A 109 9.36 2.75 -13.70
CA ILE A 109 10.48 3.60 -14.14
C ILE A 109 11.77 2.77 -14.20
N CYS A 110 11.99 1.90 -13.21
CA CYS A 110 13.12 0.97 -13.20
C CYS A 110 13.03 0.00 -14.39
N LEU A 111 11.87 -0.61 -14.60
CA LEU A 111 11.62 -1.56 -15.68
C LEU A 111 11.80 -0.94 -17.07
N GLY A 112 11.29 0.27 -17.28
CA GLY A 112 11.44 1.00 -18.54
C GLY A 112 12.90 1.25 -18.90
N ARG A 113 13.74 1.58 -17.91
CA ARG A 113 15.20 1.71 -18.12
C ARG A 113 15.85 0.38 -18.47
N ILE A 114 15.44 -0.71 -17.81
CA ILE A 114 15.94 -2.06 -18.10
C ILE A 114 15.57 -2.44 -19.55
N VAL A 115 14.31 -2.26 -19.97
CA VAL A 115 13.87 -2.61 -21.33
C VAL A 115 14.64 -1.83 -22.41
N ILE A 116 14.89 -0.53 -22.20
CA ILE A 116 15.71 0.28 -23.13
C ILE A 116 17.13 -0.27 -23.28
N ILE A 117 17.71 -0.81 -22.21
CA ILE A 117 19.09 -1.35 -22.20
C ILE A 117 19.15 -2.75 -22.85
N TYR A 118 18.10 -3.58 -22.69
CA TYR A 118 18.09 -4.98 -23.12
C TYR A 118 17.48 -5.24 -24.52
N GLY A 119 17.00 -4.20 -25.20
CA GLY A 119 16.53 -4.25 -26.59
C GLY A 119 15.03 -4.50 -26.75
N GLU A 120 14.41 -3.78 -27.69
CA GLU A 120 12.96 -3.81 -27.98
C GLU A 120 12.47 -5.16 -28.55
N ASP A 121 13.36 -6.03 -29.04
CA ASP A 121 13.03 -7.28 -29.73
C ASP A 121 12.49 -8.42 -28.84
N ILE A 122 12.47 -8.25 -27.51
CA ILE A 122 11.94 -9.26 -26.57
C ILE A 122 10.62 -8.80 -25.91
N SER A 123 10.29 -7.50 -25.91
CA SER A 123 9.17 -6.98 -25.11
C SER A 123 7.87 -6.90 -25.91
N ARG A 124 7.11 -8.00 -25.93
CA ARG A 124 5.77 -8.10 -26.55
C ARG A 124 4.67 -7.26 -25.90
N LEU A 125 4.96 -6.53 -24.82
CA LEU A 125 3.99 -5.81 -24.00
C LEU A 125 4.54 -4.42 -23.69
N SER A 126 3.74 -3.37 -23.88
CA SER A 126 4.04 -2.02 -23.39
C SER A 126 3.69 -1.95 -21.90
N PRO A 127 4.67 -2.03 -20.97
CA PRO A 127 4.39 -2.06 -19.54
C PRO A 127 3.66 -0.78 -19.10
N ARG A 128 3.93 0.32 -19.82
CA ARG A 128 3.38 1.66 -19.62
C ARG A 128 1.86 1.74 -19.68
N THR A 129 1.19 0.94 -20.53
CA THR A 129 -0.28 0.99 -20.66
C THR A 129 -0.96 0.39 -19.43
N TYR A 130 -0.47 -0.77 -18.99
CA TYR A 130 -0.96 -1.41 -17.77
C TYR A 130 -0.75 -0.51 -16.55
N THR A 131 0.44 0.11 -16.43
CA THR A 131 0.72 1.07 -15.34
C THR A 131 -0.33 2.17 -15.26
N ILE A 132 -0.66 2.79 -16.39
CA ILE A 132 -1.60 3.91 -16.41
C ILE A 132 -3.00 3.45 -16.03
N VAL A 133 -3.44 2.27 -16.51
CA VAL A 133 -4.74 1.71 -16.14
C VAL A 133 -4.81 1.43 -14.65
N PHE A 134 -3.78 0.82 -14.05
CA PHE A 134 -3.75 0.54 -12.61
C PHE A 134 -3.74 1.83 -11.77
N ILE A 135 -2.95 2.84 -12.16
CA ILE A 135 -2.95 4.14 -11.47
C ILE A 135 -4.32 4.81 -11.54
N ILE A 136 -5.00 4.75 -12.68
CA ILE A 136 -6.35 5.32 -12.81
C ILE A 136 -7.34 4.52 -11.95
N CYS A 137 -7.24 3.20 -11.92
CA CYS A 137 -8.08 2.35 -11.07
C CYS A 137 -7.90 2.67 -9.58
N ASP A 138 -6.65 2.83 -9.13
CA ASP A 138 -6.32 3.21 -7.76
C ASP A 138 -6.83 4.63 -7.45
N LEU A 139 -6.70 5.58 -8.39
CA LEU A 139 -7.23 6.94 -8.24
C LEU A 139 -8.75 6.95 -8.09
N VAL A 140 -9.47 6.17 -8.91
CA VAL A 140 -10.93 6.04 -8.78
C VAL A 140 -11.30 5.42 -7.43
N SER A 141 -10.54 4.42 -6.97
CA SER A 141 -10.73 3.80 -5.65
C SER A 141 -10.51 4.79 -4.50
N LEU A 142 -9.52 5.67 -4.61
CA LEU A 142 -9.27 6.74 -3.65
C LEU A 142 -10.40 7.77 -3.63
N LEU A 143 -10.96 8.12 -4.80
CA LEU A 143 -12.10 9.03 -4.89
C LEU A 143 -13.36 8.43 -4.25
N LEU A 144 -13.60 7.13 -4.43
CA LEU A 144 -14.70 6.42 -3.75
C LEU A 144 -14.51 6.39 -2.23
N GLN A 145 -13.28 6.20 -1.76
CA GLN A 145 -12.97 6.25 -0.34
C GLN A 145 -13.13 7.66 0.23
N ALA A 146 -12.67 8.68 -0.48
CA ALA A 146 -12.82 10.08 -0.08
C ALA A 146 -14.30 10.50 -0.05
N SER A 147 -15.09 10.10 -1.06
CA SER A 147 -16.53 10.40 -1.09
C SER A 147 -17.29 9.62 -0.02
N GLY A 148 -16.99 8.34 0.19
CA GLY A 148 -17.57 7.53 1.25
C GLY A 148 -17.27 8.10 2.64
N GLY A 149 -16.01 8.49 2.89
CA GLY A 149 -15.60 9.13 4.15
C GLY A 149 -16.26 10.49 4.35
N ALA A 150 -16.41 11.29 3.29
CA ALA A 150 -17.12 12.56 3.36
C ALA A 150 -18.61 12.34 3.71
N VAL A 151 -19.28 11.37 3.08
CA VAL A 151 -20.68 11.02 3.37
C VAL A 151 -20.85 10.54 4.82
N THR A 152 -19.94 9.69 5.31
CA THR A 152 -19.95 9.26 6.72
C THR A 152 -19.73 10.44 7.67
N SER A 153 -18.87 11.41 7.32
CA SER A 153 -18.58 12.57 8.19
C SER A 153 -19.70 13.61 8.30
N ILE A 154 -20.61 13.67 7.32
CA ILE A 154 -21.74 14.60 7.32
C ILE A 154 -23.06 13.94 7.78
N ALA A 155 -23.04 12.63 8.03
CA ALA A 155 -24.21 11.90 8.48
C ALA A 155 -24.50 12.23 9.95
N ASP A 156 -25.70 12.76 10.23
CA ASP A 156 -26.17 12.97 11.60
C ASP A 156 -26.48 11.64 12.31
N ALA A 157 -26.54 11.66 13.64
CA ALA A 157 -26.81 10.47 14.46
C ALA A 157 -28.14 9.75 14.13
N ASP A 158 -29.13 10.48 13.61
CA ASP A 158 -30.42 9.91 13.16
C ASP A 158 -30.36 9.31 11.73
N GLN A 159 -29.22 9.45 11.02
CA GLN A 159 -29.04 9.03 9.63
C GLN A 159 -28.09 7.83 9.51
N ALA A 160 -28.34 6.78 10.29
CA ALA A 160 -27.55 5.55 10.28
C ALA A 160 -27.42 4.93 8.87
N ASP A 161 -28.47 5.00 8.06
CA ASP A 161 -28.47 4.48 6.68
C ASP A 161 -27.48 5.24 5.76
N LEU A 162 -27.35 6.56 5.92
CA LEU A 162 -26.37 7.35 5.17
C LEU A 162 -24.95 7.04 5.61
N SER A 163 -24.72 6.92 6.92
CA SER A 163 -23.42 6.53 7.46
C SER A 163 -22.99 5.16 6.92
N GLN A 164 -23.89 4.18 6.94
CA GLN A 164 -23.65 2.84 6.42
C GLN A 164 -23.40 2.83 4.90
N ALA A 165 -24.13 3.65 4.14
CA ALA A 165 -23.88 3.81 2.71
C ALA A 165 -22.49 4.38 2.42
N GLY A 166 -22.03 5.35 3.22
CA GLY A 166 -20.68 5.89 3.17
C GLY A 166 -19.61 4.82 3.45
N ILE A 167 -19.80 4.03 4.52
CA ILE A 167 -18.90 2.92 4.88
C ILE A 167 -18.84 1.87 3.77
N ASN A 168 -19.99 1.45 3.22
CA ASN A 168 -20.03 0.49 2.12
C ASN A 168 -19.31 1.03 0.86
N THR A 169 -19.40 2.34 0.61
CA THR A 169 -18.69 2.99 -0.50
C THR A 169 -17.17 2.98 -0.29
N MET A 170 -16.70 3.23 0.95
CA MET A 170 -15.28 3.11 1.29
C MET A 170 -14.77 1.67 1.12
N ILE A 171 -15.53 0.67 1.58
CA ILE A 171 -15.17 -0.75 1.43
C ILE A 171 -15.13 -1.16 -0.05
N ALA A 172 -16.06 -0.67 -0.87
CA ALA A 172 -16.07 -0.92 -2.30
C ALA A 172 -14.80 -0.36 -2.98
N GLY A 173 -14.40 0.86 -2.63
CA GLY A 173 -13.14 1.45 -3.11
C GLY A 173 -11.92 0.60 -2.70
N LEU A 174 -11.80 0.30 -1.40
CA LEU A 174 -10.67 -0.49 -0.87
C LEU A 174 -10.59 -1.88 -1.50
N SER A 175 -11.71 -2.59 -1.63
CA SER A 175 -11.72 -3.94 -2.22
C SER A 175 -11.31 -3.93 -3.70
N SER A 176 -11.79 -2.96 -4.48
CA SER A 176 -11.38 -2.81 -5.88
C SER A 176 -9.88 -2.53 -6.02
N GLN A 177 -9.33 -1.74 -5.09
CA GLN A 177 -7.91 -1.41 -5.05
C GLN A 177 -7.03 -2.62 -4.71
N VAL A 178 -7.43 -3.44 -3.74
CA VAL A 178 -6.69 -4.67 -3.37
C VAL A 178 -6.66 -5.65 -4.54
N VAL A 179 -7.77 -5.80 -5.26
CA VAL A 179 -7.83 -6.64 -6.47
C VAL A 179 -6.92 -6.12 -7.57
N SER A 180 -6.97 -4.81 -7.84
CA SER A 180 -6.09 -4.11 -8.79
C SER A 180 -4.60 -4.36 -8.47
N LEU A 181 -4.21 -4.15 -7.22
CA LEU A 181 -2.84 -4.35 -6.75
C LEU A 181 -2.40 -5.81 -6.85
N ALA A 182 -3.26 -6.76 -6.50
CA ALA A 182 -2.96 -8.19 -6.59
C ALA A 182 -2.67 -8.63 -8.04
N ILE A 183 -3.48 -8.15 -9.00
CA ILE A 183 -3.26 -8.41 -10.43
C ILE A 183 -1.94 -7.76 -10.87
N PHE A 184 -1.66 -6.54 -10.43
CA PHE A 184 -0.40 -5.86 -10.72
C PHE A 184 0.82 -6.66 -10.21
N MET A 185 0.79 -7.14 -8.96
CA MET A 185 1.87 -7.98 -8.43
C MET A 185 2.04 -9.26 -9.22
N ALA A 186 0.94 -9.95 -9.58
CA ALA A 186 1.00 -11.15 -10.40
C ALA A 186 1.65 -10.91 -11.77
N LEU A 187 1.35 -9.77 -12.42
CA LEU A 187 1.98 -9.37 -13.69
C LEU A 187 3.47 -9.06 -13.52
N CYS A 188 3.86 -8.40 -12.42
CA CYS A 188 5.26 -8.16 -12.09
C CYS A 188 6.03 -9.47 -11.87
N LEU A 189 5.43 -10.44 -11.18
CA LEU A 189 6.01 -11.76 -10.96
C LEU A 189 6.13 -12.56 -12.26
N ASP A 190 5.10 -12.57 -13.11
CA ASP A 190 5.15 -13.23 -14.42
C ASP A 190 6.24 -12.62 -15.32
N PHE A 191 6.38 -11.30 -15.32
CA PHE A 191 7.45 -10.62 -16.03
C PHE A 191 8.82 -11.01 -15.46
N ALA A 192 9.01 -10.94 -14.14
CA ALA A 192 10.25 -11.33 -13.48
C ALA A 192 10.61 -12.79 -13.77
N TRP A 193 9.63 -13.69 -13.79
CA TRP A 193 9.82 -15.10 -14.09
C TRP A 193 10.18 -15.34 -15.56
N LYS A 194 9.55 -14.62 -16.50
CA LYS A 194 9.91 -14.68 -17.94
C LYS A 194 11.32 -14.17 -18.20
N VAL A 195 11.74 -13.08 -17.55
CA VAL A 195 13.14 -12.61 -17.59
C VAL A 195 14.07 -13.67 -17.01
N HIS A 196 13.70 -14.29 -15.89
CA HIS A 196 14.50 -15.35 -15.26
C HIS A 196 14.66 -16.60 -16.14
N LYS A 197 13.61 -16.99 -16.87
CA LYS A 197 13.65 -18.18 -17.75
C LYS A 197 14.45 -17.95 -19.02
N ASN A 198 14.46 -16.71 -19.54
CA ASN A 198 15.15 -16.36 -20.78
C ASN A 198 16.58 -15.81 -20.55
N GLN A 199 17.16 -16.06 -19.37
CA GLN A 199 18.48 -15.57 -18.95
C GLN A 199 19.63 -15.94 -19.90
N HIS A 200 19.52 -17.04 -20.65
CA HIS A 200 20.56 -17.44 -21.62
C HIS A 200 20.77 -16.41 -22.75
N LYS A 201 19.80 -15.52 -23.02
CA LYS A 201 19.94 -14.46 -24.04
C LYS A 201 20.39 -13.10 -23.47
N LEU A 202 20.59 -12.99 -22.15
CA LEU A 202 20.90 -11.72 -21.50
C LEU A 202 22.42 -11.60 -21.27
N ASN A 203 22.98 -10.45 -21.65
CA ASN A 203 24.41 -10.14 -21.56
C ASN A 203 24.92 -10.32 -20.10
N PRO A 204 26.08 -10.98 -19.87
CA PRO A 204 26.55 -11.39 -18.55
C PRO A 204 27.00 -10.26 -17.59
N GLU A 205 26.74 -8.99 -17.89
CA GLU A 205 27.35 -7.83 -17.20
C GLU A 205 26.54 -7.21 -16.06
N MET A 206 25.32 -7.67 -15.75
CA MET A 206 24.53 -7.09 -14.65
C MET A 206 24.03 -8.14 -13.66
N ASP A 207 24.83 -8.35 -12.62
CA ASP A 207 24.55 -8.32 -11.17
C ASP A 207 23.15 -8.69 -10.60
N MET A 208 22.26 -9.34 -11.36
CA MET A 208 21.04 -9.99 -10.84
C MET A 208 21.31 -11.38 -10.24
N ILE A 209 22.55 -11.88 -10.35
CA ILE A 209 23.00 -13.14 -9.73
C ILE A 209 23.14 -12.98 -8.20
N VAL A 210 23.46 -11.78 -7.70
CA VAL A 210 23.56 -11.47 -6.27
C VAL A 210 22.18 -11.32 -5.62
N LEU A 211 21.18 -10.82 -6.36
CA LEU A 211 19.78 -10.74 -5.90
C LEU A 211 19.13 -12.14 -5.78
N ARG A 212 19.45 -13.07 -6.70
CA ARG A 212 18.96 -14.46 -6.71
C ARG A 212 19.33 -15.27 -5.48
N ASN A 213 20.52 -15.04 -4.91
CA ASN A 213 21.00 -15.76 -3.72
C ASN A 213 20.79 -15.00 -2.41
N SER A 214 20.28 -13.76 -2.47
CA SER A 214 20.02 -12.99 -1.26
C SER A 214 18.74 -13.48 -0.60
N ILE A 215 18.84 -13.74 0.71
CA ILE A 215 17.71 -14.02 1.61
C ILE A 215 16.57 -12.99 1.43
N LYS A 216 16.88 -11.77 0.96
CA LYS A 216 15.94 -10.70 0.64
C LYS A 216 14.91 -11.07 -0.44
N TRP A 217 15.25 -11.87 -1.46
CA TRP A 217 14.30 -12.30 -2.50
C TRP A 217 13.34 -13.38 -2.00
N LYS A 218 13.85 -14.32 -1.19
CA LYS A 218 13.00 -15.31 -0.51
C LYS A 218 12.15 -14.68 0.60
N ALA A 219 12.66 -13.67 1.29
CA ALA A 219 11.92 -12.88 2.28
C ALA A 219 10.87 -11.97 1.63
N PHE A 220 11.11 -11.48 0.41
CA PHE A 220 10.11 -10.73 -0.37
C PHE A 220 8.96 -11.64 -0.80
N LEU A 221 9.26 -12.83 -1.34
CA LEU A 221 8.23 -13.84 -1.69
C LEU A 221 7.50 -14.40 -0.46
N ALA A 222 8.20 -14.60 0.67
CA ALA A 222 7.57 -15.01 1.92
C ALA A 222 6.72 -13.88 2.54
N GLY A 223 7.16 -12.63 2.41
CA GLY A 223 6.41 -11.45 2.81
C GLY A 223 5.13 -11.28 2.00
N GLU A 224 5.17 -11.55 0.70
CA GLU A 224 4.00 -11.52 -0.18
C GLU A 224 3.01 -12.63 0.16
N TYR A 225 3.49 -13.85 0.41
CA TYR A 225 2.67 -14.96 0.88
C TYR A 225 2.03 -14.65 2.25
N LEU A 226 2.79 -14.01 3.16
CA LEU A 226 2.30 -13.58 4.47
C LEU A 226 1.29 -12.43 4.35
N TYR A 227 1.48 -11.49 3.42
CA TYR A 227 0.58 -10.35 3.21
C TYR A 227 -0.76 -10.80 2.64
N LEU A 228 -0.75 -11.72 1.65
CA LEU A 228 -1.97 -12.37 1.15
C LEU A 228 -2.67 -13.19 2.26
N HIS A 229 -1.91 -13.91 3.08
CA HIS A 229 -2.48 -14.74 4.15
C HIS A 229 -3.06 -13.91 5.30
N VAL A 230 -2.45 -12.76 5.62
CA VAL A 230 -2.95 -11.79 6.60
C VAL A 230 -4.19 -11.07 6.08
N CYS A 231 -4.23 -10.71 4.79
CA CYS A 231 -5.40 -10.09 4.17
C CYS A 231 -6.61 -11.04 4.10
N GLN A 232 -6.37 -12.36 4.07
CA GLN A 232 -7.41 -13.39 4.06
C GLN A 232 -7.83 -13.85 5.47
N SER A 233 -7.02 -13.56 6.50
CA SER A 233 -7.32 -13.87 7.91
C SER A 233 -7.97 -12.70 8.67
N ALA A 234 -8.09 -11.53 8.03
CA ALA A 234 -8.68 -10.33 8.60
C ALA A 234 -10.11 -10.05 8.10
N GLY A 235 -10.74 -11.04 7.45
CA GLY A 235 -12.16 -11.05 7.10
C GLY A 235 -12.91 -12.14 7.85
#